data_AF-A0A7W7F722-F1
#
_entry.id   AF-A0A7W7F722-F1
#
_cell.length_a   1.000
_cell.length_b   1.000
_cell.length_c   1.000
_cell.angle_alpha   90.00
_cell.angle_beta   90.00
_cell.angle_gamma   90.00
#
_symmetry.space_group_name_H-M   'P 1'
#
loop_
_entity.id
_entity.type
_entity.pdbx_description
1 polymer ?
#
loop_
_entity_poly.entity_id
_entity_poly.type
_entity_poly.pdbx_seq_one_letter_code
_entity_poly.pdbx_strand_id
1 'polypeptide(L)'
;MTSTQFDIDLTGYENIVLSFQYKPWKTEAGDILEVYFGDLVYSVSLDSAWEWFNVSLALDIEDIAGTDLIFKLISTDNSYVSYYWEEECEWKWVGKKYKKVCEDVKKKHEWKDKEDWVKIDNVLITGDLIPPPPPIDTPEPAALALFGLGLLGLGAARRRKAK
;
A
#
# COMPACT_ATOMS: atom_id res chain seq x y z
N MET A 1 -10.81 -4.25 -10.24
CA MET A 1 -9.73 -3.77 -9.35
C MET A 1 -10.30 -3.67 -7.95
N THR A 2 -9.83 -4.52 -7.05
CA THR A 2 -10.23 -4.60 -5.64
C THR A 2 -9.05 -4.07 -4.82
N SER A 3 -9.18 -2.92 -4.16
CA SER A 3 -8.21 -2.45 -3.16
C SER A 3 -8.80 -2.64 -1.76
N THR A 4 -7.95 -3.02 -0.81
CA THR A 4 -8.30 -3.03 0.61
C THR A 4 -7.52 -1.91 1.27
N GLN A 5 -8.21 -0.96 1.90
CA GLN A 5 -7.62 0.19 2.58
C GLN A 5 -7.66 -0.06 4.09
N PHE A 6 -6.52 0.15 4.76
CA PHE A 6 -6.41 0.14 6.22
C PHE A 6 -5.86 1.49 6.66
N ASP A 7 -6.69 2.29 7.33
CA ASP A 7 -6.24 3.53 7.94
C ASP A 7 -5.57 3.22 9.28
N ILE A 8 -4.27 3.44 9.34
CA ILE A 8 -3.47 3.23 10.55
C ILE A 8 -2.79 4.57 10.87
N ASP A 9 -3.08 5.12 12.04
CA ASP A 9 -2.42 6.34 12.50
C ASP A 9 -1.01 6.01 13.00
N LEU A 10 -0.01 6.49 12.25
CA LEU A 10 1.42 6.32 12.55
C LEU A 10 2.05 7.56 13.18
N THR A 11 1.23 8.52 13.62
CA THR A 11 1.74 9.75 14.25
C THR A 11 2.50 9.44 15.53
N GLY A 12 3.75 9.93 15.63
CA GLY A 12 4.58 9.78 16.83
C GLY A 12 5.53 8.58 16.84
N TYR A 13 5.63 7.83 15.74
CA TYR A 13 6.57 6.72 15.60
C TYR A 13 7.80 7.09 14.77
N GLU A 14 8.95 6.52 15.16
CA GLU A 14 10.23 6.53 14.46
C GLU A 14 10.64 5.14 13.99
N ASN A 15 11.54 5.04 12.99
CA ASN A 15 12.12 3.79 12.50
C ASN A 15 11.07 2.72 12.21
N ILE A 16 10.05 3.07 11.44
CA ILE A 16 8.90 2.19 11.22
C ILE A 16 9.35 1.00 10.37
N VAL A 17 9.09 -0.21 10.86
CA VAL A 17 9.26 -1.44 10.10
C VAL A 17 7.88 -2.04 9.84
N LEU A 18 7.49 -2.08 8.57
CA LEU A 18 6.33 -2.86 8.13
C LEU A 18 6.82 -4.28 7.83
N SER A 19 6.27 -5.27 8.53
CA SER A 19 6.43 -6.67 8.19
C SER A 19 5.09 -7.28 7.83
N PHE A 20 5.04 -8.05 6.75
CA PHE A 20 3.82 -8.78 6.37
C PHE A 20 4.17 -10.07 5.65
N GLN A 21 3.22 -10.99 5.67
CA GLN A 21 3.26 -12.20 4.87
C GLN A 21 2.31 -12.07 3.70
N TYR A 22 2.73 -12.55 2.54
CA TYR A 22 1.84 -12.66 1.40
C TYR A 22 1.91 -14.07 0.79
N LYS A 23 0.79 -14.48 0.22
CA LYS A 23 0.66 -15.72 -0.56
C LYS A 23 -0.05 -15.41 -1.87
N PRO A 24 0.67 -15.48 -3.01
CA PRO A 24 0.03 -15.35 -4.31
C PRO A 24 -0.85 -16.55 -4.60
N TRP A 25 -2.05 -16.33 -5.14
CA TRP A 25 -2.94 -17.39 -5.59
C TRP A 25 -3.20 -17.27 -7.08
N LYS A 26 -2.60 -18.19 -7.86
CA LYS A 26 -2.69 -18.24 -9.33
C LYS A 26 -2.11 -17.03 -10.07
N THR A 27 -1.21 -16.27 -9.45
CA THR A 27 -0.49 -15.19 -10.13
C THR A 27 0.41 -15.74 -11.23
N GLU A 28 0.58 -14.96 -12.29
CA GLU A 28 1.47 -15.27 -13.40
C GLU A 28 2.87 -14.67 -13.17
N ALA A 29 3.84 -15.16 -13.95
CA ALA A 29 5.17 -14.58 -13.96
C ALA A 29 5.11 -13.15 -14.51
N GLY A 30 5.65 -12.19 -13.78
CA GLY A 30 5.57 -10.77 -14.09
C GLY A 30 4.57 -9.98 -13.26
N ASP A 31 3.65 -10.62 -12.52
CA ASP A 31 2.71 -9.91 -11.66
C ASP A 31 3.43 -9.23 -10.49
N ILE A 32 2.94 -8.06 -10.09
CA ILE A 32 3.57 -7.21 -9.09
C ILE A 32 2.58 -6.87 -7.99
N LEU A 33 2.98 -7.08 -6.74
CA LEU A 33 2.34 -6.46 -5.59
C LEU A 33 3.00 -5.11 -5.31
N GLU A 34 2.24 -4.04 -5.45
CA GLU A 34 2.66 -2.71 -5.04
C GLU A 34 2.14 -2.39 -3.65
N VAL A 35 3.02 -1.87 -2.80
CA VAL A 35 2.71 -1.39 -1.45
C VAL A 35 2.99 0.10 -1.42
N TYR A 36 1.96 0.88 -1.14
CA TYR A 36 2.00 2.33 -1.09
C TYR A 36 2.05 2.80 0.35
N PHE A 37 2.92 3.76 0.60
CA PHE A 37 3.08 4.49 1.85
C PHE A 37 3.21 5.98 1.53
N GLY A 38 2.08 6.70 1.53
CA GLY A 38 2.05 8.05 1.00
C GLY A 38 2.48 8.09 -0.47
N ASP A 39 3.58 8.77 -0.76
CA ASP A 39 4.17 8.87 -2.11
C ASP A 39 5.20 7.77 -2.41
N LEU A 40 5.59 6.97 -1.42
CA LEU A 40 6.52 5.86 -1.59
C LEU A 40 5.79 4.63 -2.14
N VAL A 41 6.38 4.00 -3.17
CA VAL A 41 5.87 2.79 -3.79
C VAL A 41 6.93 1.69 -3.76
N TYR A 42 6.60 0.58 -3.11
CA TYR A 42 7.42 -0.62 -3.10
C TYR A 42 6.78 -1.70 -3.98
N SER A 43 7.54 -2.20 -4.95
CA SER A 43 7.09 -3.23 -5.88
C SER A 43 7.74 -4.58 -5.55
N VAL A 44 6.93 -5.61 -5.36
CA VAL A 44 7.38 -6.99 -5.11
C VAL A 44 6.92 -7.87 -6.25
N SER A 45 7.85 -8.57 -6.92
CA SER A 45 7.50 -9.55 -7.96
C SER A 45 6.82 -10.77 -7.32
N LEU A 46 5.75 -11.24 -7.97
CA LEU A 46 4.96 -12.40 -7.58
C LEU A 46 5.32 -13.65 -8.38
N ASP A 47 6.57 -13.71 -8.87
CA ASP A 47 7.12 -14.87 -9.56
C ASP A 47 7.15 -16.07 -8.62
N SER A 48 6.24 -17.03 -8.86
CA SER A 48 6.07 -18.34 -8.22
C SER A 48 4.94 -18.44 -7.19
N ALA A 49 3.98 -19.29 -7.55
CA ALA A 49 2.78 -19.56 -6.79
C ALA A 49 3.01 -20.63 -5.71
N TRP A 50 2.18 -20.55 -4.66
CA TRP A 50 1.89 -21.56 -3.63
C TRP A 50 2.64 -21.48 -2.29
N GLU A 51 3.75 -20.73 -2.19
CA GLU A 51 4.47 -20.54 -0.93
C GLU A 51 4.13 -19.22 -0.22
N TRP A 52 4.43 -19.15 1.07
CA TRP A 52 4.32 -17.92 1.87
C TRP A 52 5.64 -17.18 1.82
N PHE A 53 5.57 -15.88 1.57
CA PHE A 53 6.73 -15.00 1.56
C PHE A 53 6.64 -14.01 2.72
N ASN A 54 7.79 -13.71 3.33
CA ASN A 54 7.91 -12.68 4.36
C ASN A 54 8.56 -11.45 3.74
N VAL A 55 7.94 -10.29 3.93
CA VAL A 55 8.50 -9.00 3.51
C VAL A 55 8.64 -8.13 4.75
N SER A 56 9.81 -7.51 4.89
CA SER A 56 10.07 -6.49 5.91
C SER A 56 10.64 -5.25 5.23
N LEU A 57 9.94 -4.14 5.36
CA LEU A 57 10.32 -2.84 4.81
C LEU A 57 10.66 -1.91 5.97
N ALA A 58 11.87 -1.38 5.99
CA ALA A 58 12.25 -0.30 6.89
C ALA A 58 11.90 1.03 6.20
N LEU A 59 11.12 1.86 6.89
CA LEU A 59 10.61 3.13 6.39
C LEU A 59 11.19 4.25 7.25
N ASP A 60 11.68 5.32 6.61
CA ASP A 60 12.24 6.48 7.29
C ASP A 60 11.22 7.63 7.38
N ILE A 61 11.18 8.30 8.52
CA ILE A 61 9.99 9.00 9.07
C ILE A 61 9.72 10.33 8.39
N GLU A 62 10.75 10.93 7.78
CA GLU A 62 10.62 12.20 7.07
C GLU A 62 9.53 12.13 5.98
N ASP A 63 9.15 10.93 5.54
CA ASP A 63 8.18 10.68 4.47
C ASP A 63 6.77 10.23 4.91
N ILE A 64 6.48 10.00 6.22
CA ILE A 64 5.38 9.07 6.59
C ILE A 64 4.28 9.65 7.51
N ALA A 65 4.45 10.81 8.14
CA ALA A 65 3.46 11.31 9.10
C ALA A 65 2.08 11.58 8.43
N GLY A 66 1.06 10.80 8.81
CA GLY A 66 -0.32 10.96 8.34
C GLY A 66 -0.63 10.33 6.98
N THR A 67 0.10 9.28 6.59
CA THR A 67 -0.08 8.62 5.29
C THR A 67 -0.79 7.27 5.42
N ASP A 68 -1.61 6.94 4.42
CA ASP A 68 -2.33 5.67 4.36
C ASP A 68 -1.44 4.54 3.83
N LEU A 69 -1.63 3.33 4.36
CA LEU A 69 -1.02 2.10 3.84
C LEU A 69 -1.99 1.42 2.87
N ILE A 70 -1.58 1.31 1.59
CA ILE A 70 -2.41 0.72 0.54
C ILE A 70 -1.67 -0.43 -0.14
N PHE A 71 -2.31 -1.59 -0.20
CA PHE A 71 -1.84 -2.72 -1.01
C PHE A 71 -2.60 -2.76 -2.33
N LYS A 72 -1.87 -2.80 -3.44
CA LYS A 72 -2.43 -2.84 -4.78
C LYS A 72 -1.77 -3.96 -5.57
N LEU A 73 -2.58 -4.88 -6.07
CA LEU A 73 -2.13 -5.89 -7.01
C LEU A 73 -2.15 -5.30 -8.42
N ILE A 74 -0.99 -5.28 -9.07
CA ILE A 74 -0.87 -5.05 -10.51
C ILE A 74 -0.64 -6.41 -11.15
N SER A 75 -1.73 -6.98 -11.69
CA SER A 75 -1.62 -8.12 -12.59
C SER A 75 -1.18 -7.61 -13.96
N THR A 76 -0.24 -8.30 -14.55
CA THR A 76 0.29 -8.01 -15.89
C THR A 76 -0.53 -8.65 -16.99
N ASP A 77 -1.66 -9.32 -16.66
CA ASP A 77 -2.55 -10.08 -17.54
C ASP A 77 -2.43 -9.67 -19.01
N ASN A 78 -1.53 -10.38 -19.70
CA ASN A 78 -1.53 -10.43 -21.14
C ASN A 78 -2.57 -11.49 -21.50
N SER A 79 -3.83 -11.08 -21.73
CA SER A 79 -4.92 -11.98 -22.12
C SER A 79 -4.42 -13.06 -23.09
N TYR A 80 -4.33 -14.32 -22.64
CA TYR A 80 -3.72 -15.36 -23.46
C TYR A 80 -4.76 -15.91 -24.44
N VAL A 81 -4.76 -15.38 -25.66
CA VAL A 81 -5.59 -15.90 -26.74
C VAL A 81 -4.88 -17.11 -27.36
N SER A 82 -5.39 -18.30 -27.09
CA SER A 82 -4.94 -19.51 -27.78
C SER A 82 -5.90 -19.89 -28.90
N TYR A 83 -5.35 -20.38 -30.00
CA TYR A 83 -6.12 -20.92 -31.12
C TYR A 83 -5.88 -22.42 -31.21
N TYR A 84 -6.96 -23.18 -31.34
CA TYR A 84 -6.89 -24.62 -31.58
C TYR A 84 -7.83 -24.97 -32.75
N TRP A 85 -7.50 -26.06 -33.43
CA TRP A 85 -8.32 -26.63 -34.49
C TRP A 85 -9.15 -27.75 -33.89
N GLU A 86 -10.46 -27.70 -34.13
CA GLU A 86 -11.39 -28.75 -33.73
C GLU A 86 -12.14 -29.21 -34.97
N GLU A 87 -12.21 -30.52 -35.20
CA GLU A 87 -13.03 -31.08 -36.28
C GLU A 87 -14.50 -30.99 -35.86
N GLU A 88 -15.26 -30.14 -36.54
CA GLU A 88 -16.71 -30.12 -36.40
C GLU A 88 -17.35 -30.89 -37.55
N CYS A 89 -18.24 -31.83 -37.23
CA CYS A 89 -18.90 -32.66 -38.23
C CYS A 89 -20.41 -32.50 -38.20
N GLU A 90 -20.99 -32.19 -39.35
CA GLU A 90 -22.44 -32.09 -39.54
C GLU A 90 -22.95 -33.08 -40.59
N TRP A 91 -24.19 -33.55 -40.41
CA TRP A 91 -24.86 -34.36 -41.42
C TRP A 91 -25.51 -33.47 -42.47
N LYS A 92 -24.96 -33.45 -43.69
CA LYS A 92 -25.54 -32.70 -44.82
C LYS A 92 -26.22 -33.64 -45.80
N TRP A 93 -27.35 -33.21 -46.37
CA TRP A 93 -28.03 -33.94 -47.44
C TRP A 93 -27.31 -33.67 -48.77
N VAL A 94 -26.67 -34.70 -49.34
CA VAL A 94 -25.89 -34.57 -50.58
C VAL A 94 -26.43 -35.57 -51.61
N GLY A 95 -27.13 -35.04 -52.62
CA GLY A 95 -27.86 -35.87 -53.59
C GLY A 95 -29.11 -36.50 -52.97
N LYS A 96 -29.10 -37.83 -52.79
CA LYS A 96 -30.25 -38.61 -52.25
C LYS A 96 -29.97 -39.29 -50.90
N LYS A 97 -28.89 -38.90 -50.20
CA LYS A 97 -28.51 -39.49 -48.91
C LYS A 97 -27.87 -38.47 -47.98
N TYR A 98 -27.94 -38.70 -46.68
CA TYR A 98 -27.15 -37.97 -45.69
C TYR A 98 -25.69 -38.42 -45.76
N LYS A 99 -24.77 -37.46 -45.72
CA LYS A 99 -23.34 -37.69 -45.58
C LYS A 99 -22.81 -36.84 -44.42
N LYS A 100 -21.97 -37.43 -43.57
CA LYS A 100 -21.24 -36.71 -42.54
C LYS A 100 -20.13 -35.91 -43.24
N VAL A 101 -20.16 -34.60 -43.10
CA VAL A 101 -19.15 -33.67 -43.62
C VAL A 101 -18.46 -33.07 -42.42
N CYS A 102 -17.14 -33.20 -42.36
CA CYS A 102 -16.31 -32.64 -41.30
C CYS A 102 -15.48 -31.49 -41.87
N GLU A 103 -15.35 -30.42 -41.11
CA GLU A 103 -14.56 -29.24 -41.45
C GLU A 103 -13.72 -28.86 -40.25
N ASP A 104 -12.45 -28.52 -40.49
CA ASP A 104 -11.56 -28.04 -39.44
C ASP A 104 -11.93 -26.60 -39.10
N VAL A 105 -12.48 -26.40 -37.91
CA VAL A 105 -12.86 -25.07 -37.44
C VAL A 105 -11.81 -24.56 -36.49
N LYS A 106 -11.25 -23.38 -36.79
CA LYS A 106 -10.34 -22.68 -35.89
C LYS A 106 -11.16 -22.04 -34.76
N LYS A 107 -11.02 -22.55 -33.54
CA LYS A 107 -11.66 -21.96 -32.36
C LYS A 107 -10.69 -21.07 -31.60
N LYS A 108 -11.24 -19.98 -31.07
CA LYS A 108 -10.57 -19.08 -30.14
C LYS A 108 -10.91 -19.55 -28.73
N HIS A 109 -9.92 -19.98 -27.95
CA HIS A 109 -10.08 -20.08 -26.50
C HIS A 109 -9.60 -18.76 -25.91
N GLU A 110 -10.53 -18.03 -25.30
CA GLU A 110 -10.22 -16.87 -24.49
C GLU A 110 -10.40 -17.29 -23.04
N TRP A 111 -9.30 -17.55 -22.37
CA TRP A 111 -9.31 -17.70 -20.92
C TRP A 111 -9.62 -16.31 -20.36
N LYS A 112 -10.80 -16.14 -19.77
CA LYS A 112 -11.03 -15.02 -18.87
C LYS A 112 -10.34 -15.40 -17.59
N ASP A 113 -9.25 -14.72 -17.30
CA ASP A 113 -8.45 -15.00 -16.11
C ASP A 113 -9.36 -14.98 -14.88
N LYS A 114 -9.21 -16.05 -14.10
CA LYS A 114 -9.90 -16.19 -12.83
C LYS A 114 -9.25 -15.14 -11.94
N GLU A 115 -10.04 -14.21 -11.43
CA GLU A 115 -9.61 -13.14 -10.51
C GLU A 115 -8.30 -13.47 -9.80
N ASP A 116 -7.22 -12.76 -10.14
CA ASP A 116 -5.98 -12.83 -9.38
C ASP A 116 -6.21 -12.21 -8.01
N TRP A 117 -5.78 -12.92 -6.97
CA TRP A 117 -5.80 -12.40 -5.63
C TRP A 117 -4.54 -12.81 -4.88
N VAL A 118 -4.07 -11.88 -4.06
CA VAL A 118 -2.99 -12.11 -3.11
C VAL A 118 -3.61 -12.12 -1.72
N LYS A 119 -3.35 -13.18 -0.96
CA LYS A 119 -3.69 -13.17 0.47
C LYS A 119 -2.55 -12.49 1.23
N ILE A 120 -2.89 -11.46 2.00
CA ILE A 120 -1.99 -10.81 2.94
C ILE A 120 -2.36 -11.26 4.35
N ASP A 121 -1.36 -11.58 5.16
CA ASP A 121 -1.53 -12.06 6.53
C ASP A 121 -0.39 -11.55 7.42
N ASN A 122 -0.55 -11.65 8.74
CA ASN A 122 0.48 -11.29 9.72
C ASN A 122 1.10 -9.89 9.50
N VAL A 123 0.26 -8.90 9.19
CA VAL A 123 0.70 -7.50 9.06
C VAL A 123 1.06 -7.00 10.46
N LEU A 124 2.34 -6.70 10.64
CA LEU A 124 2.93 -6.16 11.86
C LEU A 124 3.62 -4.84 11.53
N ILE A 125 3.24 -3.79 12.26
CA ILE A 125 3.90 -2.50 12.21
C ILE A 125 4.60 -2.31 13.54
N THR A 126 5.92 -2.13 13.50
CA THR A 126 6.72 -1.78 14.67
C THR A 126 7.39 -0.44 14.44
N GLY A 127 7.49 0.38 15.47
CA GLY A 127 8.28 1.61 15.43
C GLY A 127 8.68 2.00 16.85
N ASP A 128 9.70 2.83 16.95
CA ASP A 128 10.12 3.45 18.20
C ASP A 128 9.19 4.63 18.49
N LEU A 129 8.81 4.84 19.75
CA LEU A 129 8.04 6.05 20.09
C LEU A 129 8.99 7.25 20.16
N ILE A 130 8.61 8.36 19.53
CA ILE A 130 9.30 9.64 19.75
C ILE A 130 9.14 9.99 21.23
N PRO A 131 10.24 10.07 22.01
CA PRO A 131 10.12 10.50 23.40
C PRO A 131 9.53 11.92 23.42
N PRO A 132 8.61 12.23 24.35
CA PRO A 132 8.06 13.56 24.43
C PRO A 132 9.22 14.56 24.61
N PRO A 133 9.15 15.74 23.96
CA PRO A 133 10.18 16.75 24.14
C PRO A 133 10.34 17.03 25.64
N PRO A 134 11.59 17.23 26.11
CA PRO A 134 11.82 17.51 27.51
C PRO A 134 10.93 18.68 27.93
N PRO A 135 10.34 18.63 29.15
CA PRO A 135 9.51 19.72 29.63
C PRO A 135 10.32 21.02 29.51
N ILE A 136 9.75 21.99 28.79
CA ILE A 136 10.36 23.31 28.68
C ILE A 136 10.34 23.87 30.09
N ASP A 137 11.51 24.19 30.66
CA ASP A 137 11.62 24.80 31.98
C ASP A 137 10.78 26.08 31.97
N THR A 138 9.59 25.95 32.55
CA THR A 138 8.66 27.08 32.64
C THR A 138 9.35 28.04 33.61
N PRO A 139 9.64 29.28 33.22
CA PRO A 139 10.40 30.20 34.06
C PRO A 139 9.75 30.21 35.43
N GLU A 140 10.55 29.83 36.43
CA GLU A 140 10.06 29.66 37.79
C GLU A 140 9.29 30.92 38.20
N PRO A 141 8.20 30.81 38.96
CA PRO A 141 7.35 31.96 39.32
C PRO A 141 8.14 33.14 39.92
N ALA A 142 9.32 32.86 40.50
CA ALA A 142 10.28 33.87 40.94
C ALA A 142 10.77 34.79 39.80
N ALA A 143 11.12 34.26 38.63
CA ALA A 143 11.58 35.05 37.48
C ALA A 143 10.47 35.98 36.95
N LEU A 144 9.22 35.49 36.94
CA LEU A 144 8.04 36.27 36.53
C LEU A 144 7.73 37.38 37.54
N ALA A 145 7.87 37.09 38.83
CA ALA A 145 7.75 38.09 39.90
C ALA A 145 8.86 39.16 39.83
N LEU A 146 10.11 38.76 39.57
CA LEU A 146 11.25 39.67 39.46
C LEU A 146 11.14 40.57 38.23
N PHE A 147 10.68 40.01 37.10
CA PHE A 147 10.37 40.77 35.90
C PHE A 147 9.25 41.79 36.15
N GLY A 148 8.18 41.39 36.82
CA GLY A 148 7.08 42.28 37.21
C GLY A 148 7.52 43.41 38.15
N LEU A 149 8.34 43.09 39.16
CA LEU A 149 8.93 44.10 40.06
C LEU A 149 9.87 45.06 39.32
N GLY A 150 10.66 44.56 38.38
CA GLY A 150 11.53 45.38 37.53
C GLY A 150 10.74 46.42 36.72
N LEU A 151 9.63 46.02 36.11
CA LEU A 151 8.75 46.92 35.36
C LEU A 151 8.09 47.98 36.26
N LEU A 152 7.63 47.58 37.45
CA LEU A 152 7.08 48.50 38.45
C LEU A 152 8.12 49.55 38.88
N GLY A 153 9.35 49.11 39.14
CA GLY A 153 10.49 49.97 39.47
C GLY A 153 10.80 50.99 38.36
N LEU A 154 10.82 50.53 37.09
CA LEU A 154 11.06 51.41 35.94
C LEU A 154 9.96 52.48 35.78
N GLY A 155 8.70 52.09 35.97
CA GLY A 155 7.56 53.00 35.92
C GLY A 155 7.61 54.07 37.01
N ALA A 156 7.98 53.67 38.24
CA ALA A 156 8.15 54.61 39.35
C ALA A 156 9.32 55.57 39.14
N ALA A 157 10.44 55.11 38.58
CA ALA A 157 11.60 55.95 38.25
C ALA A 157 11.27 57.00 37.19
N ARG A 158 10.47 56.65 36.17
CA ARG A 158 10.07 57.57 35.10
C ARG A 158 9.19 58.72 35.62
N ARG A 159 8.30 58.45 36.59
CA ARG A 159 7.46 59.49 37.22
C ARG A 159 8.24 60.51 38.02
N ARG A 160 9.41 60.15 38.57
CA ARG A 160 10.26 61.08 39.33
C ARG A 160 11.01 62.08 38.47
N LYS A 161 11.17 61.82 37.16
CA LYS A 161 11.82 62.75 36.22
C LYS A 161 10.85 63.71 35.52
N ALA A 162 9.54 63.48 35.64
CA ALA A 162 8.49 64.33 35.04
C ALA A 162 7.95 65.39 36.02
N LYS A 163 8.58 65.53 37.19
CA LYS A 163 8.26 66.50 38.23
C LYS A 163 9.52 67.32 38.51
#